data_AF-U6CXH9-F1
#
_entry.id   AF-U6CXH9-F1
#
_cell.length_a   1.000
_cell.length_b   1.000
_cell.length_c   1.000
_cell.angle_alpha   90.00
_cell.angle_beta   90.00
_cell.angle_gamma   90.00
#
_symmetry.space_group_name_H-M   'P 1'
#
loop_
_entity.id
_entity.type
_entity.pdbx_description
1 polymer ?
#
loop_
_entity_poly.entity_id
_entity_poly.type
_entity_poly.pdbx_seq_one_letter_code
_entity_poly.pdbx_strand_id
1 'polypeptide(L)'
;AWRYVGAVGGFIFIGIQLILLVEFAHKWNKNWTAGTATNKLWYAALALVTLIMYSVATGGLILMAVFYTQKDGCLENKILLGLNGGLCLLISAVAISPCVQNRQPHSGLLQSGLISCYVTYLTFSALSSKPVEVALDEHGKNVTICVPEFGQDLYRDENLVTGLGTTLLFLCILYSCLTSTTRSSSDALQGRYAAPELEVARCCFCFGPDGEDTEEQQNVKEGPRVIYDEKRGTVYSYSYFHFVFFLASLYVMMTVTSWFNYESANIETFFSGSWSIFWVKMASCWMCVLLYLATLVAPLCCPSRQFSV
;
A
#
# COMPACT_ATOMS: atom_id res chain seq x y z
N ALA A 1 15.18 0.41 -27.36
CA ALA A 1 15.68 1.38 -26.36
C ALA A 1 14.56 1.81 -25.41
N TRP A 2 13.52 2.53 -25.87
CA TRP A 2 12.43 3.04 -25.01
C TRP A 2 11.75 1.99 -24.14
N ARG A 3 11.55 0.77 -24.67
CA ARG A 3 10.99 -0.39 -23.97
C ARG A 3 11.73 -0.74 -22.68
N TYR A 4 13.05 -0.88 -22.77
CA TYR A 4 13.89 -1.22 -21.62
C TYR A 4 13.93 -0.08 -20.60
N VAL A 5 14.00 1.16 -21.07
CA VAL A 5 13.96 2.36 -20.19
C VAL A 5 12.63 2.43 -19.43
N GLY A 6 11.52 2.20 -20.13
CA GLY A 6 10.18 2.13 -19.54
C GLY A 6 10.06 1.04 -18.48
N ALA A 7 10.47 -0.20 -18.79
CA ALA A 7 10.43 -1.30 -17.80
C ALA A 7 11.26 -0.98 -16.57
N VAL A 8 12.53 -0.59 -16.75
CA VAL A 8 13.43 -0.34 -15.63
C VAL A 8 12.88 0.80 -14.77
N GLY A 9 12.43 1.90 -15.40
CA GLY A 9 11.79 3.01 -14.69
C GLY A 9 10.52 2.58 -13.94
N GLY A 10 9.68 1.77 -14.57
CA GLY A 10 8.46 1.23 -13.97
C GLY A 10 8.74 0.32 -12.77
N PHE A 11 9.74 -0.57 -12.85
CA PHE A 11 10.15 -1.42 -11.73
C PHE A 11 10.71 -0.61 -10.56
N ILE A 12 11.53 0.41 -10.84
CA ILE A 12 12.03 1.32 -9.79
C ILE A 12 10.85 2.04 -9.13
N PHE A 13 9.90 2.53 -9.92
CA PHE A 13 8.71 3.20 -9.39
C PHE A 13 7.86 2.29 -8.50
N ILE A 14 7.62 1.04 -8.91
CA ILE A 14 6.93 0.04 -8.07
C ILE A 14 7.68 -0.13 -6.75
N GLY A 15 9.01 -0.27 -6.76
CA GLY A 15 9.82 -0.38 -5.54
C GLY A 15 9.62 0.80 -4.59
N ILE A 16 9.69 2.03 -5.11
CA ILE A 16 9.45 3.25 -4.33
C ILE A 16 8.02 3.27 -3.78
N GLN A 17 7.03 2.92 -4.61
CA GLN A 17 5.63 2.87 -4.21
C GLN A 17 5.39 1.88 -3.06
N LEU A 18 6.00 0.69 -3.09
CA LEU A 18 5.88 -0.30 -2.01
C LEU A 18 6.53 0.18 -0.71
N ILE A 19 7.69 0.84 -0.79
CA ILE A 19 8.35 1.43 0.39
C ILE A 19 7.44 2.47 1.04
N LEU A 20 6.87 3.38 0.25
CA LEU A 20 5.96 4.41 0.73
C LEU A 20 4.67 3.83 1.34
N LEU A 21 4.13 2.75 0.75
CA LEU A 21 2.97 2.04 1.29
C LEU A 21 3.27 1.43 2.66
N VAL A 22 4.45 0.82 2.82
CA VAL A 22 4.89 0.25 4.11
C VAL A 22 5.13 1.35 5.14
N GLU A 23 5.80 2.45 4.78
CA GLU A 23 6.00 3.61 5.67
C GLU A 23 4.65 4.20 6.11
N PHE A 24 3.70 4.32 5.19
CA PHE A 24 2.34 4.76 5.49
C PHE A 24 1.64 3.84 6.49
N ALA A 25 1.74 2.51 6.30
CA ALA A 25 1.14 1.53 7.20
C ALA A 25 1.68 1.67 8.63
N HIS A 26 3.01 1.79 8.78
CA HIS A 26 3.67 2.00 10.08
C HIS A 26 3.25 3.33 10.71
N LYS A 27 3.25 4.43 9.94
CA LYS A 27 2.88 5.77 10.42
C LYS A 27 1.42 5.83 10.85
N TRP A 28 0.53 5.20 10.08
CA TRP A 28 -0.90 5.11 10.44
C TRP A 28 -1.05 4.35 11.76
N ASN A 29 -0.43 3.17 11.90
CA ASN A 29 -0.51 2.40 13.13
C ASN A 29 0.05 3.18 14.33
N LYS A 30 1.20 3.82 14.20
CA LYS A 30 1.79 4.67 15.26
C LYS A 30 0.87 5.83 15.65
N ASN A 31 0.27 6.51 14.68
CA ASN A 31 -0.62 7.64 14.95
C ASN A 31 -1.91 7.21 15.68
N TRP A 32 -2.54 6.12 15.23
CA TRP A 32 -3.76 5.62 15.84
C TRP A 32 -3.53 4.99 17.21
N THR A 33 -2.42 4.27 17.39
CA THR A 33 -2.01 3.76 18.70
C THR A 33 -1.66 4.88 19.68
N ALA A 34 -1.08 5.99 19.23
CA ALA A 34 -0.89 7.17 20.10
C ALA A 34 -2.24 7.76 20.57
N GLY A 35 -3.26 7.76 19.71
CA GLY A 35 -4.62 8.20 20.07
C GLY A 35 -5.27 7.34 21.17
N THR A 36 -4.86 6.08 21.33
CA THR A 36 -5.43 5.21 22.38
C THR A 36 -4.99 5.60 23.79
N ALA A 37 -3.89 6.34 23.92
CA ALA A 37 -3.44 6.89 25.20
C ALA A 37 -4.37 7.99 25.74
N THR A 38 -5.10 8.69 24.85
CA THR A 38 -5.97 9.82 25.24
C THR A 38 -7.42 9.40 25.43
N ASN A 39 -7.98 8.57 24.53
CA ASN A 39 -9.38 8.17 24.58
C ASN A 39 -9.59 6.67 24.30
N LYS A 40 -10.46 6.04 25.10
CA LYS A 40 -10.84 4.63 24.93
C LYS A 40 -11.56 4.35 23.60
N LEU A 41 -12.19 5.38 22.99
CA LEU A 41 -12.84 5.26 21.69
C LEU A 41 -11.85 4.92 20.57
N TRP A 42 -10.59 5.38 20.67
CA TRP A 42 -9.55 5.03 19.69
C TRP A 42 -9.20 3.55 19.71
N TYR A 43 -9.28 2.87 20.87
CA TYR A 43 -9.13 1.41 20.93
C TYR A 43 -10.24 0.71 20.15
N ALA A 44 -11.49 1.13 20.34
CA ALA A 44 -12.63 0.56 19.63
C ALA A 44 -12.51 0.80 18.11
N ALA A 45 -12.13 2.02 17.69
CA ALA A 45 -11.90 2.35 16.29
C ALA A 45 -10.77 1.51 15.67
N LEU A 46 -9.63 1.38 16.37
CA LEU A 46 -8.49 0.59 15.91
C LEU A 46 -8.86 -0.89 15.75
N ALA A 47 -9.57 -1.45 16.74
CA ALA A 47 -10.06 -2.83 16.68
C ALA A 47 -11.04 -3.05 15.52
N LEU A 48 -12.00 -2.13 15.33
CA LEU A 48 -12.99 -2.21 14.25
C LEU A 48 -12.32 -2.15 12.87
N VAL A 49 -11.43 -1.20 12.63
CA VAL A 49 -10.74 -1.07 11.33
C VAL A 49 -9.85 -2.30 11.07
N THR A 50 -9.16 -2.79 12.09
CA THR A 50 -8.35 -4.01 11.98
C THR A 50 -9.22 -5.22 11.62
N LEU A 51 -10.36 -5.39 12.29
CA LEU A 51 -11.32 -6.46 11.99
C LEU A 51 -11.82 -6.38 10.55
N ILE A 52 -12.21 -5.20 10.08
CA ILE A 52 -12.67 -4.98 8.70
C ILE A 52 -11.56 -5.35 7.71
N MET A 53 -10.32 -4.90 7.93
CA MET A 53 -9.20 -5.23 7.04
C MET A 53 -8.97 -6.74 6.93
N TYR A 54 -8.90 -7.46 8.05
CA TYR A 54 -8.75 -8.91 8.01
C TYR A 54 -9.96 -9.64 7.42
N SER A 55 -11.17 -9.09 7.60
CA SER A 55 -12.39 -9.64 7.00
C SER A 55 -12.36 -9.49 5.47
N VAL A 56 -11.95 -8.33 4.96
CA VAL A 56 -11.78 -8.07 3.52
C VAL A 56 -10.68 -8.96 2.94
N ALA A 57 -9.52 -9.04 3.61
CA ALA A 57 -8.40 -9.88 3.15
C ALA A 57 -8.79 -11.37 3.10
N THR A 58 -9.45 -11.87 4.14
CA THR A 58 -9.89 -13.27 4.22
C THR A 58 -11.03 -13.56 3.25
N GLY A 59 -12.03 -12.68 3.16
CA GLY A 59 -13.13 -12.78 2.22
C GLY A 59 -12.64 -12.78 0.76
N GLY A 60 -11.67 -11.93 0.43
CA GLY A 60 -11.03 -11.92 -0.89
C GLY A 60 -10.27 -13.20 -1.21
N LEU A 61 -9.55 -13.78 -0.23
CA LEU A 61 -8.89 -15.08 -0.40
C LEU A 61 -9.90 -16.22 -0.61
N ILE A 62 -11.00 -16.24 0.15
CA ILE A 62 -12.06 -17.25 -0.01
C ILE A 62 -12.72 -17.11 -1.38
N LEU A 63 -13.05 -15.89 -1.80
CA LEU A 63 -13.62 -15.62 -3.12
C LEU A 63 -12.67 -16.13 -4.22
N MET A 64 -11.39 -15.80 -4.14
CA MET A 64 -10.40 -16.31 -5.08
C MET A 64 -10.29 -17.84 -5.05
N ALA A 65 -10.36 -18.46 -3.87
CA ALA A 65 -10.33 -19.91 -3.75
C ALA A 65 -11.54 -20.57 -4.44
N VAL A 66 -12.74 -20.02 -4.28
CA VAL A 66 -13.96 -20.58 -4.86
C VAL A 66 -14.02 -20.39 -6.37
N PHE A 67 -13.64 -19.20 -6.87
CA PHE A 67 -13.87 -18.85 -8.27
C PHE A 67 -12.66 -19.08 -9.18
N TYR A 68 -11.43 -18.97 -8.67
CA TYR A 68 -10.21 -19.15 -9.47
C TYR A 68 -9.56 -20.53 -9.28
N THR A 69 -10.11 -21.40 -8.43
CA THR A 69 -9.64 -22.79 -8.28
C THR A 69 -10.79 -23.77 -8.46
N GLN A 70 -10.51 -24.88 -9.15
CA GLN A 70 -11.44 -26.02 -9.29
C GLN A 70 -10.85 -27.27 -8.62
N LYS A 71 -11.66 -28.27 -8.30
CA LYS A 71 -11.17 -29.51 -7.66
C LYS A 71 -10.17 -30.23 -8.56
N ASP A 72 -10.51 -30.37 -9.83
CA ASP A 72 -9.66 -30.96 -10.86
C ASP A 72 -9.00 -29.86 -11.70
N GLY A 73 -7.67 -29.82 -11.75
CA GLY A 73 -6.90 -28.77 -12.44
C GLY A 73 -6.56 -27.52 -11.60
N CYS A 74 -6.13 -26.46 -12.28
CA CYS A 74 -5.75 -25.15 -11.71
C CYS A 74 -4.68 -25.21 -10.59
N LEU A 75 -3.70 -26.12 -10.70
CA LEU A 75 -2.69 -26.33 -9.65
C LEU A 75 -1.88 -25.05 -9.36
N GLU A 76 -1.52 -24.30 -10.40
CA GLU A 76 -0.79 -23.04 -10.25
C GLU A 76 -1.55 -22.04 -9.37
N ASN A 77 -2.83 -21.82 -9.67
CA ASN A 77 -3.67 -20.90 -8.91
C ASN A 77 -3.80 -21.35 -7.44
N LYS A 78 -3.93 -22.66 -7.20
CA LYS A 78 -3.97 -23.23 -5.84
C LYS A 78 -2.68 -22.97 -5.06
N ILE A 79 -1.52 -23.25 -5.68
CA ILE A 79 -0.22 -23.05 -5.05
C ILE A 79 0.01 -21.57 -4.75
N LEU A 80 -0.27 -20.69 -5.70
CA LEU A 80 -0.05 -19.26 -5.55
C LEU A 80 -0.97 -18.63 -4.50
N LEU A 81 -2.25 -19.04 -4.48
CA LEU A 81 -3.19 -18.58 -3.47
C LEU A 81 -2.81 -19.09 -2.07
N GLY A 82 -2.39 -20.36 -1.97
CA GLY A 82 -1.87 -20.93 -0.74
C GLY A 82 -0.61 -20.23 -0.24
N LEU A 83 0.32 -19.91 -1.14
CA LEU A 83 1.55 -19.17 -0.83
C LEU A 83 1.24 -17.75 -0.33
N ASN A 84 0.45 -16.97 -1.09
CA ASN A 84 0.13 -15.59 -0.71
C ASN A 84 -0.71 -15.53 0.57
N GLY A 85 -1.67 -16.45 0.75
CA GLY A 85 -2.41 -16.60 2.00
C GLY A 85 -1.50 -16.95 3.19
N GLY A 86 -0.57 -17.88 2.99
CA GLY A 86 0.44 -18.23 3.99
C GLY A 86 1.36 -17.07 4.35
N LEU A 87 1.77 -16.26 3.35
CA LEU A 87 2.56 -15.05 3.57
C LEU A 87 1.79 -14.00 4.38
N CYS A 88 0.49 -13.80 4.11
CA CYS A 88 -0.37 -12.93 4.92
C CYS A 88 -0.43 -13.40 6.39
N LEU A 89 -0.60 -14.69 6.62
CA LEU A 89 -0.59 -15.25 7.99
C LEU A 89 0.78 -15.06 8.67
N LEU A 90 1.87 -15.25 7.93
CA LEU A 90 3.23 -15.07 8.42
C LEU A 90 3.47 -13.63 8.88
N ILE A 91 3.12 -12.62 8.06
CA ILE A 91 3.33 -11.22 8.44
C ILE A 91 2.48 -10.80 9.64
N SER A 92 1.26 -11.34 9.77
CA SER A 92 0.40 -11.11 10.93
C SER A 92 1.00 -11.74 12.20
N ALA A 93 1.49 -12.98 12.11
CA ALA A 93 2.13 -13.67 13.23
C ALA A 93 3.40 -12.95 13.69
N VAL A 94 4.26 -12.51 12.75
CA VAL A 94 5.48 -11.76 13.07
C VAL A 94 5.16 -10.42 13.72
N ALA A 95 4.13 -9.71 13.24
CA ALA A 95 3.71 -8.42 13.81
C ALA A 95 3.20 -8.52 15.27
N ILE A 96 2.65 -9.67 15.67
CA ILE A 96 2.15 -9.92 17.04
C ILE A 96 3.22 -10.57 17.92
N SER A 97 4.29 -11.08 17.34
CA SER A 97 5.30 -11.84 18.07
C SER A 97 5.92 -10.99 19.22
N PRO A 98 6.08 -11.56 20.43
CA PRO A 98 6.66 -10.82 21.56
C PRO A 98 8.07 -10.29 21.28
N CYS A 99 8.84 -11.02 20.44
CA CYS A 99 10.18 -10.61 20.03
C CYS A 99 10.18 -9.24 19.32
N VAL A 100 9.25 -9.04 18.37
CA VAL A 100 9.11 -7.78 17.62
C VAL A 100 8.53 -6.69 18.52
N GLN A 101 7.47 -6.99 19.29
CA GLN A 101 6.80 -5.99 20.13
C GLN A 101 7.73 -5.42 21.21
N ASN A 102 8.64 -6.23 21.76
CA ASN A 102 9.62 -5.78 22.76
C ASN A 102 10.61 -4.74 22.20
N ARG A 103 10.90 -4.75 20.90
CA ARG A 103 11.81 -3.79 20.25
C ARG A 103 11.08 -2.65 19.55
N GLN A 104 9.85 -2.89 19.10
CA GLN A 104 9.01 -1.92 18.41
C GLN A 104 7.60 -1.95 19.03
N PRO A 105 7.36 -1.21 20.14
CA PRO A 105 6.09 -1.26 20.87
C PRO A 105 4.92 -0.68 20.08
N HIS A 106 5.21 0.11 19.04
CA HIS A 106 4.23 0.62 18.08
C HIS A 106 3.98 -0.34 16.91
N SER A 107 4.49 -1.58 16.92
CA SER A 107 4.07 -2.59 15.95
C SER A 107 2.70 -3.13 16.33
N GLY A 108 1.77 -3.18 15.38
CA GLY A 108 0.38 -3.58 15.63
C GLY A 108 -0.25 -4.38 14.49
N LEU A 109 -1.49 -4.84 14.71
CA LEU A 109 -2.23 -5.62 13.72
C LEU A 109 -2.79 -4.76 12.57
N LEU A 110 -2.98 -3.45 12.78
CA LEU A 110 -3.56 -2.56 11.77
C LEU A 110 -2.65 -2.48 10.53
N GLN A 111 -1.35 -2.28 10.75
CA GLN A 111 -0.36 -2.23 9.68
C GLN A 111 -0.28 -3.55 8.90
N SER A 112 -0.21 -4.70 9.57
CA SER A 112 -0.16 -6.01 8.90
C SER A 112 -1.47 -6.34 8.20
N GLY A 113 -2.61 -5.90 8.73
CA GLY A 113 -3.92 -5.99 8.08
C GLY A 113 -3.99 -5.20 6.77
N LEU A 114 -3.49 -3.96 6.76
CA LEU A 114 -3.41 -3.15 5.54
C LEU A 114 -2.52 -3.80 4.47
N ILE A 115 -1.33 -4.30 4.86
CA ILE A 115 -0.44 -5.04 3.93
C ILE A 115 -1.13 -6.30 3.41
N SER A 116 -1.84 -7.04 4.27
CA SER A 116 -2.60 -8.24 3.87
C SER A 116 -3.69 -7.91 2.85
N CYS A 117 -4.46 -6.83 3.06
CA CYS A 117 -5.44 -6.36 2.08
C CYS A 117 -4.80 -6.04 0.73
N TYR A 118 -3.65 -5.37 0.74
CA TYR A 118 -2.93 -5.01 -0.48
C TYR A 118 -2.39 -6.25 -1.20
N VAL A 119 -1.85 -7.23 -0.47
CA VAL A 119 -1.42 -8.53 -1.01
C VAL A 119 -2.60 -9.29 -1.62
N THR A 120 -3.74 -9.34 -0.93
CA THR A 120 -4.97 -9.96 -1.46
C THR A 120 -5.44 -9.25 -2.74
N TYR A 121 -5.42 -7.92 -2.77
CA TYR A 121 -5.75 -7.14 -3.97
C TYR A 121 -4.80 -7.43 -5.15
N LEU A 122 -3.48 -7.43 -4.91
CA LEU A 122 -2.50 -7.74 -5.95
C LEU A 122 -2.64 -9.18 -6.44
N THR A 123 -2.98 -10.12 -5.55
CA THR A 123 -3.23 -11.52 -5.92
C THR A 123 -4.45 -11.62 -6.83
N PHE A 124 -5.56 -10.97 -6.47
CA PHE A 124 -6.76 -10.92 -7.30
C PHE A 124 -6.45 -10.31 -8.66
N SER A 125 -5.83 -9.12 -8.65
CA SER A 125 -5.45 -8.39 -9.85
C SER A 125 -4.47 -9.16 -10.74
N ALA A 126 -3.58 -9.99 -10.16
CA ALA A 126 -2.70 -10.88 -10.91
C ALA A 126 -3.49 -12.00 -11.56
N LEU A 127 -4.30 -12.75 -10.79
CA LEU A 127 -5.10 -13.86 -11.30
C LEU A 127 -6.06 -13.42 -12.42
N SER A 128 -6.67 -12.24 -12.31
CA SER A 128 -7.51 -11.67 -13.39
C SER A 128 -6.72 -11.29 -14.64
N SER A 129 -5.41 -11.05 -14.53
CA SER A 129 -4.53 -10.76 -15.67
C SER A 129 -3.88 -11.99 -16.28
N LYS A 130 -4.11 -13.20 -15.73
CA LYS A 130 -3.62 -14.46 -16.32
C LYS A 130 -4.44 -14.77 -17.58
N PRO A 131 -3.82 -15.20 -18.69
CA PRO A 131 -4.58 -15.63 -19.86
C PRO A 131 -5.44 -16.86 -19.55
N VAL A 132 -6.57 -16.97 -20.22
CA VAL A 132 -7.54 -18.05 -20.01
C VAL A 132 -6.94 -19.40 -20.36
N GLU A 133 -7.10 -20.38 -19.47
CA GLU A 133 -6.74 -21.78 -19.73
C GLU A 133 -7.96 -22.52 -20.27
N VAL A 134 -7.75 -23.31 -21.31
CA VAL A 134 -8.81 -24.10 -21.95
C VAL A 134 -8.51 -25.57 -21.70
N ALA A 135 -9.46 -26.28 -21.08
CA ALA A 135 -9.39 -27.73 -20.90
C ALA A 135 -10.51 -28.41 -21.67
N LEU A 136 -10.30 -29.69 -22.00
CA LEU A 136 -11.33 -30.53 -22.60
C LEU A 136 -12.22 -31.10 -21.49
N ASP A 137 -13.51 -30.86 -21.58
CA ASP A 137 -14.52 -31.52 -20.73
C ASP A 137 -14.62 -33.02 -21.07
N GLU A 138 -15.28 -33.83 -20.23
CA GLU A 138 -15.52 -35.27 -20.47
C GLU A 138 -16.16 -35.56 -21.85
N HIS A 139 -16.85 -34.57 -22.42
CA HIS A 139 -17.48 -34.62 -23.73
C HIS A 139 -16.59 -34.15 -24.90
N GLY A 140 -15.29 -33.89 -24.67
CA GLY A 140 -14.35 -33.40 -25.69
C GLY A 140 -14.59 -31.95 -26.13
N LYS A 141 -15.32 -31.16 -25.34
CA LYS A 141 -15.59 -29.74 -25.61
C LYS A 141 -14.55 -28.86 -24.92
N ASN A 142 -14.03 -27.87 -25.63
CA ASN A 142 -13.16 -26.84 -25.08
C ASN A 142 -13.95 -25.96 -24.09
N VAL A 143 -13.66 -26.08 -22.80
CA VAL A 143 -14.23 -25.26 -21.73
C VAL A 143 -13.12 -24.42 -21.06
N THR A 144 -13.43 -23.17 -20.73
CA THR A 144 -12.51 -22.29 -20.00
C THR A 144 -12.49 -22.68 -18.53
N ILE A 145 -11.32 -22.98 -18.00
CA ILE A 145 -11.11 -23.36 -16.60
C ILE A 145 -10.36 -22.26 -15.85
N CYS A 146 -10.46 -22.27 -14.51
CA CYS A 146 -9.70 -21.38 -13.62
C CYS A 146 -10.02 -19.87 -13.76
N VAL A 147 -11.16 -19.54 -14.34
CA VAL A 147 -11.69 -18.18 -14.50
C VAL A 147 -13.07 -18.13 -13.85
N PRO A 148 -13.43 -17.04 -13.15
CA PRO A 148 -14.78 -16.89 -12.64
C PRO A 148 -15.80 -16.82 -13.79
N GLU A 149 -16.82 -17.67 -13.74
CA GLU A 149 -17.98 -17.60 -14.63
C GLU A 149 -18.97 -16.53 -14.12
N PHE A 150 -18.52 -15.26 -14.10
CA PHE A 150 -19.42 -14.16 -13.80
C PHE A 150 -20.29 -13.91 -15.04
N GLY A 151 -21.61 -13.96 -14.88
CA GLY A 151 -22.56 -13.61 -15.95
C GLY A 151 -22.22 -12.24 -16.54
N GLN A 152 -22.51 -12.06 -17.84
CA GLN A 152 -22.08 -10.95 -18.69
C GLN A 152 -22.28 -9.53 -18.11
N ASP A 153 -23.13 -9.33 -17.10
CA ASP A 153 -23.37 -8.03 -16.45
C ASP A 153 -22.22 -7.55 -15.54
N LEU A 154 -21.37 -8.44 -15.01
CA LEU A 154 -20.22 -8.08 -14.17
C LEU A 154 -18.91 -7.95 -14.98
N TYR A 155 -18.94 -8.08 -16.30
CA TYR A 155 -17.79 -7.74 -17.16
C TYR A 155 -17.55 -6.21 -17.18
N ARG A 156 -18.52 -5.42 -16.72
CA ARG A 156 -18.42 -3.97 -16.53
C ARG A 156 -17.59 -3.55 -15.30
N ASP A 157 -16.93 -4.50 -14.63
CA ASP A 157 -16.14 -4.32 -13.39
C ASP A 157 -14.62 -4.44 -13.61
N GLU A 158 -14.14 -4.57 -14.85
CA GLU A 158 -12.71 -4.35 -15.20
C GLU A 158 -12.28 -2.88 -14.91
N ASN A 159 -13.26 -1.97 -14.89
CA ASN A 159 -13.12 -0.60 -14.43
C ASN A 159 -12.89 -0.50 -12.92
N LEU A 160 -13.26 -1.50 -12.12
CA LEU A 160 -13.05 -1.48 -10.66
C LEU A 160 -11.66 -1.94 -10.29
N VAL A 161 -11.09 -2.94 -10.97
CA VAL A 161 -9.68 -3.34 -10.74
C VAL A 161 -8.73 -2.26 -11.23
N THR A 162 -8.98 -1.75 -12.44
CA THR A 162 -8.22 -0.63 -13.03
C THR A 162 -8.45 0.65 -12.24
N GLY A 163 -9.69 0.90 -11.81
CA GLY A 163 -10.08 2.04 -10.98
C GLY A 163 -9.39 2.01 -9.62
N LEU A 164 -9.48 0.91 -8.88
CA LEU A 164 -8.78 0.73 -7.59
C LEU A 164 -7.26 0.85 -7.76
N GLY A 165 -6.68 0.30 -8.82
CA GLY A 165 -5.24 0.41 -9.11
C GLY A 165 -4.83 1.86 -9.39
N THR A 166 -5.65 2.59 -10.14
CA THR A 166 -5.44 4.01 -10.46
C THR A 166 -5.66 4.89 -9.23
N THR A 167 -6.68 4.62 -8.42
CA THR A 167 -6.92 5.30 -7.14
C THR A 167 -5.77 5.07 -6.17
N LEU A 168 -5.28 3.84 -6.06
CA LEU A 168 -4.14 3.51 -5.20
C LEU A 168 -2.86 4.18 -5.71
N LEU A 169 -2.63 4.21 -7.02
CA LEU A 169 -1.53 4.98 -7.62
C LEU A 169 -1.65 6.48 -7.30
N PHE A 170 -2.84 7.06 -7.45
CA PHE A 170 -3.10 8.45 -7.13
C PHE A 170 -2.87 8.75 -5.64
N LEU A 171 -3.37 7.91 -4.75
CA LEU A 171 -3.15 8.02 -3.31
C LEU A 171 -1.67 7.87 -2.93
N CYS A 172 -0.94 6.94 -3.55
CA CYS A 172 0.50 6.78 -3.34
C CYS A 172 1.28 7.99 -3.85
N ILE A 173 0.93 8.55 -5.00
CA ILE A 173 1.54 9.77 -5.53
C ILE A 173 1.24 10.95 -4.61
N LEU A 174 -0.02 11.13 -4.20
CA LEU A 174 -0.40 12.16 -3.23
C LEU A 174 0.36 11.99 -1.91
N TYR A 175 0.43 10.77 -1.38
CA TYR A 175 1.16 10.48 -0.16
C TYR A 175 2.65 10.71 -0.32
N SER A 176 3.24 10.35 -1.47
CA SER A 176 4.63 10.66 -1.81
C SER A 176 4.87 12.15 -1.86
N CYS A 177 3.96 12.92 -2.45
CA CYS A 177 4.03 14.38 -2.51
C CYS A 177 3.96 14.98 -1.09
N LEU A 178 2.97 14.57 -0.30
CA LEU A 178 2.77 15.05 1.08
C LEU A 178 3.92 14.62 2.00
N THR A 179 4.46 13.41 1.80
CA THR A 179 5.58 12.90 2.62
C THR A 179 6.90 13.50 2.16
N SER A 180 7.13 13.72 0.87
CA SER A 180 8.35 14.38 0.39
C SER A 180 8.41 15.85 0.80
N THR A 181 7.27 16.53 0.88
CA THR A 181 7.20 17.89 1.43
C THR A 181 7.35 17.94 2.95
N THR A 182 6.94 16.88 3.66
CA THR A 182 7.01 16.82 5.14
C THR A 182 8.29 16.18 5.72
N ARG A 183 8.92 15.22 5.03
CA ARG A 183 10.11 14.48 5.49
C ARG A 183 11.39 15.33 5.46
N SER A 184 11.47 16.28 4.55
CA SER A 184 12.61 17.21 4.48
C SER A 184 12.37 18.51 5.27
N SER A 185 11.13 18.77 5.73
CA SER A 185 10.87 19.74 6.80
C SER A 185 11.15 19.21 8.21
N SER A 186 11.43 17.91 8.40
CA SER A 186 12.00 17.38 9.64
C SER A 186 13.53 17.31 9.58
N ASP A 187 14.15 16.69 8.58
CA ASP A 187 15.60 16.43 8.62
C ASP A 187 16.47 17.72 8.51
N ALA A 188 16.03 18.73 7.75
CA ALA A 188 16.70 20.03 7.67
C ALA A 188 16.41 20.95 8.87
N LEU A 189 15.32 20.70 9.61
CA LEU A 189 14.83 21.57 10.70
C LEU A 189 15.13 20.99 12.10
N GLN A 190 15.36 19.69 12.19
CA GLN A 190 15.65 18.93 13.41
C GLN A 190 17.09 19.14 13.90
N GLY A 191 17.94 19.79 13.10
CA GLY A 191 19.27 20.24 13.53
C GLY A 191 19.27 21.51 14.38
N ARG A 192 18.17 22.29 14.47
CA ARG A 192 18.20 23.59 15.19
C ARG A 192 16.95 24.03 15.94
N TYR A 193 15.84 23.29 15.92
CA TYR A 193 14.68 23.62 16.76
C TYR A 193 14.37 22.47 17.71
N ALA A 194 14.38 22.76 19.01
CA ALA A 194 13.87 21.88 20.04
C ALA A 194 12.47 21.40 19.65
N ALA A 195 12.19 20.13 19.96
CA ALA A 195 10.93 19.45 19.66
C ALA A 195 9.73 20.34 20.05
N PRO A 196 8.81 20.67 19.11
CA PRO A 196 7.48 21.05 19.54
C PRO A 196 6.82 19.78 20.07
N GLU A 197 6.23 19.89 21.25
CA GLU A 197 5.46 18.83 21.86
C GLU A 197 4.42 18.30 20.86
N LEU A 198 4.28 16.97 20.87
CA LEU A 198 3.35 16.16 20.12
C LEU A 198 1.97 16.85 19.98
N GLU A 199 1.69 17.46 18.83
CA GLU A 199 0.34 17.98 18.55
C GLU A 199 -0.65 16.81 18.46
N VAL A 200 -1.31 16.56 19.58
CA VAL A 200 -2.46 15.68 19.71
C VAL A 200 -3.61 16.25 18.86
N ALA A 201 -4.26 15.42 18.05
CA ALA A 201 -5.46 15.80 17.33
C ALA A 201 -6.55 16.29 18.30
N ARG A 202 -6.78 17.62 18.35
CA ARG A 202 -7.86 18.21 19.15
C ARG A 202 -9.22 17.82 18.56
N CYS A 203 -10.11 17.33 19.42
CA CYS A 203 -11.49 16.97 19.10
C CYS A 203 -12.32 18.22 18.78
N CYS A 204 -13.05 18.20 17.67
CA CYS A 204 -13.79 19.36 17.13
C CYS A 204 -15.08 19.72 17.91
N PHE A 205 -15.33 19.15 19.10
CA PHE A 205 -16.66 19.23 19.74
C PHE A 205 -16.72 19.34 21.27
N CYS A 206 -15.62 19.60 21.97
CA CYS A 206 -15.66 19.77 23.43
C CYS A 206 -15.69 21.26 23.82
N PHE A 207 -16.89 21.79 24.10
CA PHE A 207 -17.07 23.03 24.86
C PHE A 207 -17.06 22.67 26.37
N GLY A 208 -16.06 23.15 27.10
CA GLY A 208 -15.99 23.10 28.56
C GLY A 208 -15.62 24.48 29.10
N PRO A 209 -16.13 24.90 30.27
CA PRO A 209 -16.31 26.31 30.61
C PRO A 209 -15.03 26.98 31.10
N ASP A 210 -14.95 28.27 30.80
CA ASP A 210 -13.85 29.19 31.06
C ASP A 210 -13.55 29.33 32.56
N GLY A 211 -12.26 29.18 32.91
CA GLY A 211 -11.68 29.60 34.18
C GLY A 211 -10.55 30.59 33.88
N GLU A 212 -10.76 31.83 34.30
CA GLU A 212 -9.85 32.97 34.18
C GLU A 212 -8.49 32.68 34.80
N ASP A 213 -7.41 32.98 34.07
CA ASP A 213 -6.19 33.56 34.63
C ASP A 213 -5.45 34.34 33.53
N THR A 214 -5.03 35.53 33.91
CA THR A 214 -4.62 36.65 33.04
C THR A 214 -3.13 36.59 32.77
N GLU A 215 -2.69 36.46 31.51
CA GLU A 215 -1.46 37.10 31.01
C GLU A 215 -1.58 37.42 29.52
N GLU A 216 -1.19 38.65 29.17
CA GLU A 216 -1.25 39.23 27.83
C GLU A 216 -0.41 38.43 26.83
N GLN A 217 -1.07 37.76 25.87
CA GLN A 217 -0.42 37.40 24.62
C GLN A 217 -1.34 37.69 23.44
N GLN A 218 -1.04 38.83 22.84
CA GLN A 218 -1.38 39.29 21.50
C GLN A 218 -2.05 38.22 20.62
N ASN A 219 -3.37 38.38 20.46
CA ASN A 219 -4.21 37.68 19.50
C ASN A 219 -3.69 37.91 18.06
N VAL A 220 -2.74 37.09 17.61
CA VAL A 220 -2.47 36.90 16.20
C VAL A 220 -3.24 35.66 15.79
N LYS A 221 -4.36 35.85 15.09
CA LYS A 221 -5.02 34.79 14.33
C LYS A 221 -3.96 34.13 13.44
N GLU A 222 -3.55 32.92 13.79
CA GLU A 222 -2.72 32.11 12.92
C GLU A 222 -3.53 31.72 11.69
N GLY A 223 -3.41 32.55 10.64
CA GLY A 223 -3.53 32.05 9.29
C GLY A 223 -2.46 30.98 9.03
N PRO A 224 -2.58 30.18 7.96
CA PRO A 224 -1.59 29.18 7.59
C PRO A 224 -0.20 29.84 7.56
N ARG A 225 0.73 29.37 8.41
CA ARG A 225 2.11 29.87 8.42
C ARG A 225 2.74 29.52 7.07
N VAL A 226 2.89 30.51 6.20
CA VAL A 226 3.65 30.36 4.95
C VAL A 226 5.13 30.38 5.34
N ILE A 227 5.74 29.19 5.40
CA ILE A 227 7.17 29.04 5.67
C ILE A 227 7.94 29.50 4.42
N TYR A 228 8.49 30.71 4.45
CA TYR A 228 9.37 31.23 3.41
C TYR A 228 10.82 30.79 3.67
N ASP A 229 11.19 29.62 3.13
CA ASP A 229 12.47 28.94 3.42
C ASP A 229 13.63 29.26 2.45
N GLU A 230 13.35 29.99 1.36
CA GLU A 230 14.29 30.26 0.24
C GLU A 230 15.65 30.88 0.67
N LYS A 231 15.70 31.48 1.87
CA LYS A 231 16.85 32.27 2.34
C LYS A 231 17.98 31.42 2.93
N ARG A 232 17.74 30.14 3.27
CA ARG A 232 18.75 29.25 3.88
C ARG A 232 18.85 27.86 3.22
N GLY A 233 17.82 27.40 2.51
CA GLY A 233 17.81 26.11 1.82
C GLY A 233 16.42 25.76 1.32
N THR A 234 16.26 24.68 0.56
CA THR A 234 14.96 24.27 0.03
C THR A 234 14.39 23.16 0.89
N VAL A 235 13.11 23.25 1.25
CA VAL A 235 12.39 22.27 2.11
C VAL A 235 12.46 20.85 1.56
N TYR A 236 12.71 20.65 0.26
CA TYR A 236 12.91 19.36 -0.38
C TYR A 236 13.89 19.48 -1.57
N SER A 237 14.39 18.34 -2.05
CA SER A 237 15.19 18.31 -3.29
C SER A 237 14.26 18.34 -4.51
N TYR A 238 14.29 19.45 -5.25
CA TYR A 238 13.55 19.60 -6.52
C TYR A 238 13.89 18.50 -7.52
N SER A 239 15.16 18.10 -7.62
CA SER A 239 15.62 17.05 -8.53
C SER A 239 15.02 15.69 -8.17
N TYR A 240 15.00 15.33 -6.88
CA TYR A 240 14.40 14.07 -6.43
C TYR A 240 12.90 14.01 -6.71
N PHE A 241 12.18 15.10 -6.43
CA PHE A 241 10.74 15.20 -6.67
C PHE A 241 10.38 14.99 -8.14
N HIS A 242 11.05 15.70 -9.06
CA HIS A 242 10.82 15.54 -10.48
C HIS A 242 11.29 14.16 -11.00
N PHE A 243 12.32 13.58 -10.40
CA PHE A 243 12.77 12.23 -10.73
C PHE A 243 11.72 11.17 -10.40
N VAL A 244 11.05 11.26 -9.24
CA VAL A 244 9.94 10.35 -8.89
C VAL A 244 8.77 10.51 -9.85
N PHE A 245 8.41 11.75 -10.24
CA PHE A 245 7.36 11.98 -11.25
C PHE A 245 7.73 11.45 -12.63
N PHE A 246 8.99 11.59 -13.04
CA PHE A 246 9.49 11.00 -14.27
C PHE A 246 9.34 9.46 -14.24
N LEU A 247 9.74 8.82 -13.16
CA LEU A 247 9.54 7.37 -12.98
C LEU A 247 8.06 6.97 -12.97
N ALA A 248 7.19 7.78 -12.35
CA ALA A 248 5.74 7.57 -12.37
C ALA A 248 5.19 7.60 -13.80
N SER A 249 5.64 8.54 -14.63
CA SER A 249 5.23 8.62 -16.03
C SER A 249 5.66 7.39 -16.84
N LEU A 250 6.85 6.86 -16.58
CA LEU A 250 7.33 5.62 -17.19
C LEU A 250 6.49 4.42 -16.73
N TYR A 251 6.12 4.36 -15.46
CA TYR A 251 5.23 3.31 -14.94
C TYR A 251 3.85 3.34 -15.59
N VAL A 252 3.24 4.53 -15.72
CA VAL A 252 1.94 4.68 -16.39
C VAL A 252 2.05 4.24 -17.85
N MET A 253 3.10 4.65 -18.56
CA MET A 253 3.38 4.18 -19.93
C MET A 253 3.47 2.65 -20.01
N MET A 254 4.19 2.00 -19.10
CA MET A 254 4.32 0.53 -19.08
C MET A 254 3.02 -0.19 -18.75
N THR A 255 2.20 0.39 -17.88
CA THR A 255 0.89 -0.15 -17.48
C THR A 255 -0.10 -0.07 -18.65
N VAL A 256 -0.13 1.07 -19.35
CA VAL A 256 -0.99 1.26 -20.54
C VAL A 256 -0.56 0.37 -21.70
N THR A 257 0.72 0.04 -21.80
CA THR A 257 1.28 -0.82 -22.88
C THR A 257 1.35 -2.30 -22.50
N SER A 258 0.64 -2.73 -21.46
CA SER A 258 0.53 -4.14 -21.04
C SER A 258 1.88 -4.85 -20.91
N TRP A 259 2.90 -4.13 -20.41
CA TRP A 259 4.25 -4.66 -20.18
C TRP A 259 4.78 -5.50 -21.35
N PHE A 260 4.91 -4.87 -22.53
CA PHE A 260 5.51 -5.42 -23.77
C PHE A 260 4.62 -6.26 -24.70
N ASN A 261 3.35 -6.50 -24.36
CA ASN A 261 2.41 -7.18 -25.26
C ASN A 261 1.60 -6.17 -26.10
N TYR A 262 2.23 -5.54 -27.09
CA TYR A 262 1.59 -4.56 -27.99
C TYR A 262 1.17 -5.17 -29.35
N GLU A 263 1.64 -6.37 -29.71
CA GLU A 263 1.39 -6.98 -31.03
C GLU A 263 -0.07 -7.47 -31.21
N SER A 264 -0.82 -7.58 -30.11
CA SER A 264 -2.26 -7.86 -30.09
C SER A 264 -3.11 -6.64 -29.73
N ALA A 265 -2.59 -5.41 -29.89
CA ALA A 265 -3.24 -4.18 -29.45
C ALA A 265 -4.41 -3.76 -30.37
N ASN A 266 -5.54 -4.44 -30.23
CA ASN A 266 -6.86 -3.87 -30.51
C ASN A 266 -7.39 -3.24 -29.22
N ILE A 267 -8.16 -2.15 -29.32
CA ILE A 267 -8.67 -1.38 -28.15
C ILE A 267 -9.48 -2.30 -27.20
N GLU A 268 -10.14 -3.31 -27.77
CA GLU A 268 -10.92 -4.32 -27.06
C GLU A 268 -10.08 -5.43 -26.38
N THR A 269 -8.83 -5.64 -26.82
CA THR A 269 -7.91 -6.68 -26.31
C THR A 269 -6.81 -6.13 -25.41
N PHE A 270 -6.82 -4.83 -25.06
CA PHE A 270 -5.88 -4.25 -24.09
C PHE A 270 -5.94 -4.94 -22.72
N PHE A 271 -7.09 -5.53 -22.38
CA PHE A 271 -7.32 -6.28 -21.15
C PHE A 271 -7.19 -7.80 -21.34
N SER A 272 -6.81 -8.29 -22.53
CA SER A 272 -6.51 -9.72 -22.72
C SER A 272 -5.36 -10.15 -21.80
N GLY A 273 -5.56 -11.25 -21.07
CA GLY A 273 -4.64 -11.70 -20.03
C GLY A 273 -3.20 -11.82 -20.53
N SER A 274 -2.26 -11.16 -19.84
CA SER A 274 -0.85 -11.15 -20.14
C SER A 274 -0.06 -11.77 -19.01
N TRP A 275 0.72 -12.82 -19.34
CA TRP A 275 1.66 -13.43 -18.41
C TRP A 275 2.67 -12.42 -17.85
N SER A 276 3.03 -11.38 -18.61
CA SER A 276 3.96 -10.35 -18.14
C SER A 276 3.34 -9.52 -17.02
N ILE A 277 2.10 -9.07 -17.20
CA ILE A 277 1.37 -8.30 -16.16
C ILE A 277 1.16 -9.16 -14.92
N PHE A 278 0.79 -10.43 -15.10
CA PHE A 278 0.64 -11.40 -14.03
C PHE A 278 1.91 -11.48 -13.16
N TRP A 279 3.08 -11.74 -13.76
CA TRP A 279 4.32 -11.92 -13.01
C TRP A 279 4.82 -10.62 -12.36
N VAL A 280 4.62 -9.46 -13.00
CA VAL A 280 4.95 -8.16 -12.39
C VAL A 280 4.12 -7.94 -11.13
N LYS A 281 2.81 -8.20 -11.16
CA LYS A 281 1.93 -8.07 -9.98
C LYS A 281 2.30 -9.07 -8.88
N MET A 282 2.61 -10.32 -9.23
CA MET A 282 3.03 -11.35 -8.28
C MET A 282 4.37 -11.05 -7.62
N ALA A 283 5.37 -10.62 -8.40
CA ALA A 283 6.67 -10.20 -7.87
C ALA A 283 6.53 -8.96 -6.96
N SER A 284 5.66 -8.01 -7.32
CA SER A 284 5.37 -6.84 -6.49
C SER A 284 4.75 -7.23 -5.14
N CYS A 285 3.85 -8.22 -5.14
CA CYS A 285 3.27 -8.78 -3.92
C CYS A 285 4.36 -9.36 -3.00
N TRP A 286 5.24 -10.22 -3.52
CA TRP A 286 6.31 -10.82 -2.72
C TRP A 286 7.33 -9.78 -2.24
N MET A 287 7.67 -8.80 -3.08
CA MET A 287 8.53 -7.69 -2.71
C MET A 287 7.90 -6.87 -1.57
N CYS A 288 6.60 -6.61 -1.61
CA CYS A 288 5.88 -5.89 -0.54
C CYS A 288 5.99 -6.63 0.81
N VAL A 289 5.73 -7.94 0.79
CA VAL A 289 5.85 -8.79 1.99
C VAL A 289 7.28 -8.81 2.52
N LEU A 290 8.27 -8.95 1.65
CA LEU A 290 9.68 -8.96 2.01
C LEU A 290 10.12 -7.62 2.61
N LEU A 291 9.73 -6.50 2.00
CA LEU A 291 10.00 -5.16 2.52
C LEU A 291 9.36 -4.98 3.91
N TYR A 292 8.09 -5.37 4.07
CA TYR A 292 7.42 -5.28 5.36
C TYR A 292 8.11 -6.14 6.44
N LEU A 293 8.42 -7.40 6.14
CA LEU A 293 9.15 -8.28 7.06
C LEU A 293 10.52 -7.71 7.41
N ALA A 294 11.26 -7.20 6.41
CA ALA A 294 12.56 -6.58 6.64
C ALA A 294 12.45 -5.38 7.59
N THR A 295 11.41 -4.56 7.50
CA THR A 295 11.20 -3.43 8.43
C THR A 295 10.94 -3.89 9.86
N LEU A 296 10.25 -5.02 10.07
CA LEU A 296 10.01 -5.58 11.41
C LEU A 296 11.24 -6.29 12.00
N VAL A 297 12.05 -6.93 11.14
CA VAL A 297 13.20 -7.74 11.56
C VAL A 297 14.49 -6.91 11.66
N ALA A 298 14.63 -5.82 10.91
CA ALA A 298 15.83 -4.99 10.93
C ALA A 298 16.23 -4.48 12.34
N PRO A 299 15.30 -4.02 13.20
CA PRO A 299 15.62 -3.65 14.59
C PRO A 299 16.07 -4.83 15.47
N LEU A 300 15.73 -6.07 15.09
CA LEU A 300 16.16 -7.28 15.80
C LEU A 300 17.59 -7.68 15.41
N CYS A 301 17.91 -7.64 14.11
CA CYS A 301 19.22 -8.07 13.59
C CYS A 301 20.32 -7.01 13.75
N CYS A 302 19.98 -5.72 13.77
CA CYS A 302 20.95 -4.62 13.90
C CYS A 302 20.58 -3.69 15.08
N PRO A 303 20.91 -4.04 16.34
CA PRO A 303 20.54 -3.24 17.52
C PRO A 303 21.16 -1.83 17.56
N SER A 304 22.23 -1.58 16.81
CA SER A 304 23.03 -0.34 16.87
C SER A 304 22.68 0.71 15.81
N ARG A 305 21.79 0.40 14.85
CA ARG A 305 21.36 1.36 13.82
C ARG A 305 20.04 1.98 14.27
N GLN A 306 20.06 3.24 14.71
CA GLN A 306 18.84 3.97 15.06
C GLN A 306 17.96 4.10 13.80
N PHE A 307 16.97 3.21 13.66
CA PHE A 307 15.96 3.29 12.60
C PHE A 307 14.92 4.35 13.03
N SER A 308 15.16 5.59 12.62
CA SER A 308 14.15 6.64 12.65
C SER A 308 13.11 6.33 11.57
N VAL A 309 11.98 5.71 11.96
CA VAL A 309 10.76 5.60 11.14
C VAL A 309 9.77 6.67 11.55
#